data_AF-A0A7Y8MPT4-F1
#
_entry.id   AF-A0A7Y8MPT4-F1
#
_cell.length_a   1.000
_cell.length_b   1.000
_cell.length_c   1.000
_cell.angle_alpha   90.00
_cell.angle_beta   90.00
_cell.angle_gamma   90.00
#
_symmetry.space_group_name_H-M   'P 1'
#
loop_
_entity.id
_entity.type
_entity.pdbx_description
1 polymer ?
#
loop_
_entity_poly.entity_id
_entity_poly.type
_entity_poly.pdbx_seq_one_letter_code
_entity_poly.pdbx_strand_id
1 'polypeptide(L)'
;MTLAALGVLVSLGVWQLQRSEWKTALIAAVEARMASAPLTLEAALAGGLTDAEFRKVRIAGVFDHAKELRLFTQRQDEGVGYAILTPLTRADGATLLVERGFVPQVLAEPSARKEGQAEGVVTVTGWIRLKDEPRG
;
A
#
# COMPACT_ATOMS: atom_id res chain seq x y z
N MET A 1 -21.60 -27.34 39.82
CA MET A 1 -21.66 -26.55 38.56
C MET A 1 -20.88 -25.24 38.66
N THR A 2 -20.89 -24.52 39.79
CA THR A 2 -20.14 -23.26 39.99
C THR A 2 -18.63 -23.37 39.83
N LEU A 3 -18.00 -24.41 40.40
CA LEU A 3 -16.55 -24.64 40.27
C LEU A 3 -16.11 -24.91 38.82
N ALA A 4 -16.95 -25.61 38.04
CA ALA A 4 -16.70 -25.85 36.63
C ALA A 4 -16.81 -24.55 35.81
N ALA A 5 -17.84 -23.73 36.08
CA ALA A 5 -18.00 -22.42 35.44
C ALA A 5 -16.82 -21.48 35.76
N LEU A 6 -16.35 -21.49 37.01
CA LEU A 6 -15.18 -20.71 37.42
C LEU A 6 -13.91 -21.13 36.68
N GLY A 7 -13.66 -22.44 36.55
CA GLY A 7 -12.51 -22.96 35.80
C GLY A 7 -12.52 -22.53 34.32
N VAL A 8 -13.70 -22.54 33.69
CA VAL A 8 -13.88 -22.06 32.30
C VAL A 8 -13.58 -20.56 32.20
N LEU A 9 -14.11 -19.74 33.12
CA LEU A 9 -13.90 -18.30 33.11
C LEU A 9 -12.42 -17.93 33.31
N VAL A 10 -11.72 -18.61 34.22
CA VAL A 10 -10.27 -18.39 34.43
C VAL A 10 -9.48 -18.78 33.18
N SER A 11 -9.80 -19.91 32.56
CA SER A 11 -9.14 -20.38 31.33
C SER A 11 -9.34 -19.39 30.18
N LEU A 12 -10.57 -18.87 30.03
CA LEU A 12 -10.89 -17.83 29.05
C LEU A 12 -10.16 -16.52 29.38
N GLY A 13 -10.06 -16.12 30.65
CA GLY A 13 -9.31 -14.93 31.06
C GLY A 13 -7.83 -15.01 30.69
N VAL A 14 -7.18 -16.14 30.93
CA VAL A 14 -5.78 -16.38 30.52
C VAL A 14 -5.64 -16.32 29.00
N TRP A 15 -6.55 -16.95 28.26
CA TRP A 15 -6.52 -16.90 26.80
C TRP A 15 -6.70 -15.48 26.24
N GLN A 16 -7.61 -14.68 26.83
CA GLN A 16 -7.81 -13.30 26.43
C GLN A 16 -6.54 -12.46 26.63
N LEU A 17 -5.84 -12.65 27.75
CA LEU A 17 -4.56 -11.97 28.02
C LEU A 17 -3.48 -12.36 27.00
N GLN A 18 -3.27 -13.66 26.78
CA GLN A 18 -2.32 -14.17 25.79
C GLN A 18 -2.63 -13.65 24.38
N ARG A 19 -3.91 -13.63 24.01
CA ARG A 19 -4.34 -13.11 22.70
C ARG A 19 -4.14 -11.61 22.57
N SER A 20 -4.27 -10.86 23.67
CA SER A 20 -3.96 -9.42 23.71
C SER A 20 -2.47 -9.16 23.52
N GLU A 21 -1.61 -9.89 24.22
CA GLU A 21 -0.15 -9.77 24.09
C GLU A 21 0.32 -10.11 22.67
N TRP A 22 -0.19 -11.21 22.11
CA TRP A 22 0.11 -11.60 20.73
C TRP A 22 -0.29 -10.52 19.72
N LYS A 23 -1.50 -9.96 19.84
CA LYS A 23 -1.95 -8.87 18.95
C LYS A 23 -1.09 -7.62 19.10
N THR A 24 -0.76 -7.26 20.33
CA THR A 24 0.09 -6.09 20.62
C THR A 24 1.48 -6.27 20.02
N ALA A 25 2.07 -7.45 20.15
CA ALA A 25 3.37 -7.77 19.56
C ALA A 25 3.34 -7.69 18.03
N LEU A 26 2.25 -8.14 17.40
CA LEU A 26 2.07 -8.05 15.95
C LEU A 26 1.97 -6.59 15.48
N ILE A 27 1.17 -5.77 16.17
CA ILE A 27 1.05 -4.33 15.87
C ILE A 27 2.40 -3.65 16.02
N ALA A 28 3.11 -3.88 17.13
CA ALA A 28 4.42 -3.29 17.38
C ALA A 28 5.44 -3.67 16.29
N ALA A 29 5.42 -4.92 15.81
CA ALA A 29 6.29 -5.37 14.72
C ALA A 29 5.96 -4.65 13.40
N VAL A 30 4.68 -4.48 13.08
CA VAL A 30 4.23 -3.73 11.90
C VAL A 30 4.63 -2.25 12.02
N GLU A 31 4.38 -1.61 13.16
CA GLU A 31 4.74 -0.22 13.42
C GLU A 31 6.26 0.01 13.30
N ALA A 32 7.07 -0.90 13.84
CA ALA A 32 8.52 -0.84 13.71
C ALA A 32 8.98 -0.93 12.23
N ARG A 33 8.38 -1.84 11.45
CA ARG A 33 8.62 -1.92 10.00
C ARG A 33 8.17 -0.65 9.30
N MET A 34 7.05 -0.07 9.73
CA MET A 34 6.51 1.14 9.13
C MET A 34 7.41 2.37 9.40
N ALA A 35 7.97 2.46 10.60
CA ALA A 35 8.84 3.56 11.02
C ALA A 35 10.26 3.47 10.42
N SER A 36 10.66 2.31 9.92
CA SER A 36 12.01 2.08 9.38
C SER A 36 12.33 2.93 8.15
N ALA A 37 13.63 3.11 7.89
CA ALA A 37 14.11 3.82 6.71
C ALA A 37 13.62 3.15 5.40
N PRO A 38 13.24 3.96 4.39
CA PRO A 38 12.85 3.45 3.09
C PRO A 38 13.96 2.61 2.44
N LEU A 39 13.57 1.46 1.91
CA LEU A 39 14.44 0.59 1.11
C LEU A 39 14.44 1.04 -0.36
N THR A 40 15.47 0.62 -1.10
CA THR A 40 15.40 0.59 -2.57
C THR A 40 14.54 -0.59 -3.00
N LEU A 41 14.01 -0.53 -4.23
CA LEU A 41 13.21 -1.64 -4.76
C LEU A 41 14.04 -2.92 -4.87
N GLU A 42 15.31 -2.81 -5.25
CA GLU A 42 16.25 -3.92 -5.38
C GLU A 42 16.49 -4.60 -4.03
N ALA A 43 16.68 -3.82 -2.97
CA ALA A 43 16.89 -4.35 -1.63
C ALA A 43 15.64 -5.08 -1.12
N ALA A 44 14.44 -4.55 -1.41
CA ALA A 44 13.19 -5.21 -1.06
C ALA A 44 12.98 -6.52 -1.82
N LEU A 45 13.34 -6.57 -3.11
CA LEU A 45 13.22 -7.78 -3.93
C LEU A 45 14.25 -8.85 -3.53
N ALA A 46 15.49 -8.45 -3.23
CA ALA A 46 16.56 -9.37 -2.84
C ALA A 46 16.29 -10.06 -1.49
N GLY A 47 15.67 -9.35 -0.54
CA GLY A 47 15.28 -9.89 0.77
C GLY A 47 13.98 -10.69 0.75
N GLY A 48 13.24 -10.70 -0.37
CA GLY A 48 11.90 -11.26 -0.46
C GLY A 48 10.80 -10.28 -0.03
N LEU A 49 9.75 -10.19 -0.86
CA LEU A 49 8.65 -9.22 -0.67
C LEU A 49 7.87 -9.44 0.63
N THR A 50 7.81 -10.66 1.15
CA THR A 50 7.13 -10.99 2.42
C THR A 50 7.84 -10.38 3.63
N ASP A 51 9.17 -10.40 3.65
CA ASP A 51 9.95 -9.78 4.73
C ASP A 51 9.94 -8.26 4.64
N ALA A 52 9.78 -7.75 3.42
CA ALA A 52 9.68 -6.32 3.14
C ALA A 52 8.24 -5.78 3.30
N GLU A 53 7.23 -6.60 3.60
CA GLU A 53 5.87 -6.12 3.83
C GLU A 53 5.83 -5.07 4.95
N PHE A 54 5.04 -4.01 4.75
CA PHE A 54 4.94 -2.82 5.63
C PHE A 54 6.19 -1.94 5.69
N ARG A 55 7.25 -2.24 4.93
CA ARG A 55 8.40 -1.33 4.76
C ARG A 55 8.08 -0.27 3.71
N LYS A 56 8.67 0.92 3.87
CA LYS A 56 8.68 1.94 2.81
C LYS A 56 9.67 1.55 1.72
N VAL A 57 9.31 1.81 0.46
CA VAL A 57 10.23 1.76 -0.68
C VAL A 57 10.23 3.11 -1.37
N ARG A 58 11.42 3.54 -1.81
CA ARG A 58 11.63 4.75 -2.59
C ARG A 58 12.04 4.38 -4.01
N ILE A 59 11.33 4.93 -4.99
CA ILE A 59 11.50 4.62 -6.42
C ILE A 59 11.64 5.92 -7.19
N ALA A 60 12.71 6.06 -7.97
CA ALA A 60 12.91 7.19 -8.87
C ALA A 60 12.73 6.75 -10.33
N GLY A 61 12.12 7.62 -11.14
CA GLY A 61 11.90 7.38 -12.57
C GLY A 61 11.25 8.58 -13.26
N VAL A 62 10.93 8.41 -14.54
CA VAL A 62 10.25 9.41 -15.37
C VAL A 62 8.89 8.84 -15.79
N PHE A 63 7.83 9.64 -15.63
CA PHE A 63 6.50 9.24 -16.07
C PHE A 63 6.37 9.32 -17.60
N ASP A 64 5.84 8.27 -18.21
CA ASP A 64 5.45 8.26 -19.62
C ASP A 64 3.97 8.67 -19.74
N HIS A 65 3.71 9.99 -19.69
CA HIS A 65 2.36 10.55 -19.76
C HIS A 65 1.68 10.28 -21.11
N ALA A 66 2.44 9.97 -22.16
CA ALA A 66 1.88 9.58 -23.46
C ALA A 66 1.20 8.20 -23.40
N LYS A 67 1.55 7.36 -22.41
CA LYS A 67 0.94 6.05 -22.15
C LYS A 67 0.07 6.05 -20.89
N GLU A 68 -0.49 7.20 -20.52
CA GLU A 68 -1.44 7.30 -19.40
C GLU A 68 -2.72 6.50 -19.70
N LEU A 69 -3.13 5.64 -18.75
CA LEU A 69 -4.39 4.91 -18.79
C LEU A 69 -5.39 5.55 -17.81
N ARG A 70 -6.64 5.69 -18.26
CA ARG A 70 -7.76 6.18 -17.45
C ARG A 70 -8.67 5.01 -17.13
N LEU A 71 -8.63 4.52 -15.89
CA LEU A 71 -9.51 3.45 -15.43
C LEU A 71 -10.78 4.05 -14.84
N PHE A 72 -11.92 3.86 -15.51
CA PHE A 72 -13.20 4.35 -15.03
C PHE A 72 -13.55 3.73 -13.66
N THR A 73 -13.90 4.57 -12.70
CA THR A 73 -14.19 4.15 -11.33
C THR A 73 -15.19 5.11 -10.66
N GLN A 74 -15.78 4.66 -9.55
CA GLN A 74 -16.66 5.46 -8.71
C GLN A 74 -16.16 5.41 -7.27
N ARG A 75 -16.07 6.57 -6.62
CA ARG A 75 -15.71 6.69 -5.20
C ARG A 75 -16.88 7.27 -4.40
N GLN A 76 -17.04 6.79 -3.18
CA GLN A 76 -18.23 7.08 -2.36
C GLN A 76 -18.44 8.58 -2.13
N ASP A 77 -17.35 9.33 -1.89
CA ASP A 77 -17.41 10.77 -1.60
C ASP A 77 -17.07 11.67 -2.80
N GLU A 78 -16.45 11.11 -3.85
CA GLU A 78 -15.94 11.89 -5.00
C GLU A 78 -16.76 11.68 -6.29
N GLY A 79 -17.72 10.74 -6.28
CA GLY A 79 -18.57 10.43 -7.42
C GLY A 79 -17.85 9.64 -8.52
N VAL A 80 -18.26 9.87 -9.76
CA VAL A 80 -17.78 9.13 -10.94
C VAL A 80 -16.57 9.84 -11.57
N GLY A 81 -15.55 9.06 -11.94
CA GLY A 81 -14.36 9.59 -12.58
C GLY A 81 -13.39 8.50 -13.02
N TYR A 82 -12.11 8.83 -13.01
CA TYR A 82 -11.05 7.95 -13.48
C TYR A 82 -9.92 7.84 -12.46
N ALA A 83 -9.46 6.63 -12.18
CA ALA A 83 -8.15 6.39 -11.60
C ALA A 83 -7.10 6.51 -12.70
N ILE A 84 -6.13 7.39 -12.50
CA ILE A 84 -5.08 7.64 -13.48
C ILE A 84 -3.89 6.73 -13.22
N LEU A 85 -3.61 5.84 -14.15
CA LEU A 85 -2.48 4.93 -14.11
C LEU A 85 -1.45 5.38 -15.14
N THR A 86 -0.24 5.69 -14.69
CA THR A 86 0.84 6.15 -15.59
C THR A 86 2.06 5.26 -15.42
N PRO A 87 2.64 4.74 -16.51
CA PRO A 87 3.91 4.05 -16.46
C PRO A 87 5.03 4.98 -15.98
N LEU A 88 5.83 4.49 -15.04
CA LEU A 88 7.03 5.13 -14.54
C LEU A 88 8.24 4.30 -14.99
N THR A 89 9.04 4.86 -15.89
CA THR A 89 10.27 4.23 -16.40
C THR A 89 11.44 4.62 -15.50
N ARG A 90 12.12 3.63 -14.95
CA ARG A 90 13.28 3.79 -14.09
C ARG A 90 14.58 3.88 -14.90
N ALA A 91 15.67 4.30 -14.26
CA ALA A 91 16.99 4.42 -14.90
C ALA A 91 17.58 3.06 -15.34
N ASP A 92 17.14 1.96 -14.72
CA ASP A 92 17.52 0.58 -15.08
C ASP A 92 16.69 0.02 -16.26
N GLY A 93 15.75 0.80 -16.80
CA GLY A 93 14.85 0.40 -17.88
C GLY A 93 13.61 -0.38 -17.43
N ALA A 94 13.46 -0.66 -16.13
CA ALA A 94 12.25 -1.28 -15.62
C ALA A 94 11.08 -0.28 -15.61
N THR A 95 9.89 -0.75 -15.95
CA THR A 95 8.67 0.05 -15.96
C THR A 95 7.73 -0.39 -14.86
N LEU A 96 7.28 0.57 -14.05
CA LEU A 96 6.31 0.34 -12.99
C LEU A 96 5.01 1.07 -13.30
N LEU A 97 3.87 0.43 -13.01
CA LEU A 97 2.59 1.10 -13.13
C LEU A 97 2.28 1.85 -11.83
N VAL A 98 2.01 3.14 -11.92
CA VAL A 98 1.71 3.99 -10.76
C VAL A 98 0.30 4.54 -10.90
N GLU A 99 -0.59 4.19 -9.96
CA GLU A 99 -1.85 4.91 -9.79
C GLU A 99 -1.57 6.25 -9.09
N ARG A 100 -1.83 7.35 -9.79
CA ARG A 100 -1.52 8.71 -9.34
C ARG A 100 -2.69 9.42 -8.66
N GLY A 101 -3.83 8.75 -8.55
CA GLY A 101 -5.02 9.25 -7.89
C GLY A 101 -6.24 9.30 -8.81
N PHE A 102 -7.34 9.77 -8.20
CA PHE A 102 -8.63 9.92 -8.84
C PHE A 102 -8.79 11.30 -9.44
N VAL A 103 -9.48 11.34 -10.58
CA VAL A 103 -9.83 12.57 -11.28
C VAL A 103 -11.31 12.50 -11.66
N PRO A 104 -12.13 13.50 -11.26
CA PRO A 104 -13.53 13.58 -11.68
C PRO A 104 -13.65 13.60 -13.21
N GLN A 105 -14.75 13.08 -13.74
CA GLN A 105 -14.94 12.96 -15.20
C GLN A 105 -14.73 14.29 -15.95
N VAL A 106 -15.12 15.42 -15.34
CA VAL A 106 -14.95 16.77 -15.91
C VAL A 106 -13.49 17.20 -16.09
N LEU A 107 -12.55 16.58 -15.37
CA LEU A 107 -11.11 16.84 -15.43
C LEU A 107 -10.33 15.70 -16.10
N ALA A 108 -11.01 14.80 -16.82
CA ALA A 108 -10.39 13.61 -17.40
C ALA A 108 -9.28 13.94 -18.41
N GLU A 109 -9.33 15.09 -19.08
CA GLU A 109 -8.32 15.48 -20.07
C GLU A 109 -7.02 15.99 -19.42
N PRO A 110 -5.83 15.48 -19.80
CA PRO A 110 -4.53 15.89 -19.28
C PRO A 110 -4.29 17.40 -19.32
N SER A 111 -4.81 18.07 -20.35
CA SER A 111 -4.72 19.54 -20.50
C SER A 111 -5.38 20.31 -19.36
N ALA A 112 -6.40 19.72 -18.71
CA ALA A 112 -7.08 20.29 -17.55
C ALA A 112 -6.35 20.02 -16.22
N ARG A 113 -5.26 19.24 -16.23
CA ARG A 113 -4.55 18.75 -15.03
C ARG A 113 -3.03 18.89 -15.14
N LYS A 114 -2.56 20.07 -15.54
CA LYS A 114 -1.13 20.38 -15.74
C LYS A 114 -0.25 20.16 -14.51
N GLU A 115 -0.74 20.48 -13.32
CA GLU A 115 0.00 20.23 -12.06
C GLU A 115 0.26 18.74 -11.82
N GLY A 116 -0.61 17.88 -12.36
CA GLY A 116 -0.39 16.45 -12.34
C GLY A 116 0.71 16.02 -13.32
N GLN A 117 0.97 16.74 -14.40
CA GLN A 117 1.87 16.29 -15.47
C GLN A 117 3.33 16.60 -15.13
N ALA A 118 3.85 16.00 -14.04
CA ALA A 118 5.22 16.19 -13.60
C ALA A 118 6.21 15.79 -14.69
N GLU A 119 7.04 16.73 -15.13
CA GLU A 119 8.09 16.51 -16.12
C GLU A 119 9.42 16.17 -15.43
N GLY A 120 10.20 15.27 -16.04
CA GLY A 120 11.52 14.87 -15.53
C GLY A 120 11.49 13.76 -14.48
N VAL A 121 12.58 13.64 -13.72
CA VAL A 121 12.79 12.56 -12.75
C VAL A 121 12.00 12.86 -11.47
N VAL A 122 11.02 12.01 -11.17
CA VAL A 122 10.23 12.05 -9.95
C VAL A 122 10.68 10.96 -8.98
N THR A 123 10.47 11.17 -7.69
CA THR A 123 10.65 10.12 -6.69
C THR A 123 9.35 9.82 -5.96
N VAL A 124 8.89 8.57 -6.07
CA VAL A 124 7.70 8.06 -5.40
C VAL A 124 8.14 7.26 -4.18
N THR A 125 7.50 7.50 -3.03
CA THR A 125 7.71 6.69 -1.81
C THR A 125 6.39 6.05 -1.43
N GLY A 126 6.38 4.74 -1.22
CA GLY A 126 5.18 3.98 -0.92
C GLY A 126 5.46 2.80 0.01
N TRP A 127 4.39 2.16 0.47
CA TRP A 127 4.47 0.97 1.32
C TRP A 127 4.43 -0.28 0.46
N ILE A 128 5.22 -1.30 0.81
CA ILE A 128 5.03 -2.63 0.25
C ILE A 128 3.82 -3.26 0.93
N ARG A 129 2.88 -3.70 0.09
CA ARG A 129 1.76 -4.55 0.49
C ARG A 129 1.70 -5.74 -0.45
N LEU A 130 1.66 -6.93 0.14
CA LEU A 130 1.35 -8.12 -0.62
C LEU A 130 -0.16 -8.14 -0.90
N LYS A 131 -0.54 -8.71 -2.04
CA LYS A 131 -1.95 -8.95 -2.31
C LYS A 131 -2.45 -9.97 -1.29
N ASP A 132 -3.46 -9.61 -0.51
CA ASP A 132 -4.17 -10.57 0.32
C ASP A 132 -4.65 -11.73 -0.57
N GLU A 133 -4.39 -12.97 -0.17
CA GLU A 133 -5.00 -14.12 -0.84
C GLU A 133 -6.52 -13.91 -0.89
N PRO A 134 -7.18 -14.21 -2.03
CA PRO A 134 -8.62 -14.11 -2.11
C PRO A 134 -9.22 -14.96 -0.99
N ARG A 135 -9.96 -14.33 -0.09
CA ARG A 135 -10.76 -15.04 0.90
C ARG A 135 -11.78 -15.88 0.13
N GLY A 136 -11.48 -17.18 0.01
CA GLY A 136 -12.43 -18.19 -0.48
C GLY A 136 -13.56 -18.43 0.49
#